data_AF-A0A7W2RWE2-F1
#
_entry.id   AF-A0A7W2RWE2-F1
#
_cell.length_a   1.000
_cell.length_b   1.000
_cell.length_c   1.000
_cell.angle_alpha   90.00
_cell.angle_beta   90.00
_cell.angle_gamma   90.00
#
_symmetry.space_group_name_H-M   'P 1'
#
loop_
_entity.id
_entity.type
_entity.pdbx_description
1 polymer ?
#
loop_
_entity_poly.entity_id
_entity_poly.type
_entity_poly.pdbx_seq_one_letter_code
_entity_poly.pdbx_strand_id
1 'polypeptide(L)'
;MQLNLTKGVTEVSRDVYDLHMLAMYICVAIGVVVFGAMFWSMVFHRKSKGAKSADFHESTKVEILWTAIPIVILIAMAVPATKTLIEMENNDDSDVTIQITGSQWKWHYKYFDQDIEFYSVLSTPRPQYETQEGKHLSVDAGDKVKGENYLLEVDKHLVIPVNKKVRFLITSDDVIHAWWVPAFAVKQDANPGFINEAWTKVDEPGIYRGQCAELCGKDHGFMPIVVEVKSEADYALWLDEQHEINAQAAAAEKASLNASASMDELMTLGETTYVAYCAACHQVSGAGLPPAFPALKGSSVATGSIAAHIDIVLNGKAGSGMQAYDKQLSMKQIAAVVTYERNAWGNNTGDAVQAADVKSFANDSGNDTETPVKVAEVVVEEAPAEDLTRVYSEDELMVMGEQVYMKACAACHQVSGAGLPPAFPALKDSVIALGDIAVHIDMVINGSKKNPAMAAFGSQLTKTEIAAVVTYERNAWGNNTGDLVQPAAVDAASAK
;
A
#
# COMPACT_ATOMS: atom_id res chain seq x y z
N MET A 1 -21.82 -16.44 12.37
CA MET A 1 -20.83 -15.50 12.93
C MET A 1 -19.82 -16.33 13.69
N GLN A 2 -18.63 -16.56 13.13
CA GLN A 2 -17.54 -17.21 13.86
C GLN A 2 -16.89 -16.13 14.74
N LEU A 3 -17.23 -16.14 16.04
CA LEU A 3 -16.68 -15.21 17.05
C LEU A 3 -15.43 -15.79 17.75
N ASN A 4 -15.03 -17.01 17.37
CA ASN A 4 -13.92 -17.71 18.00
C ASN A 4 -12.66 -17.57 17.15
N LEU A 5 -11.50 -17.82 17.76
CA LEU A 5 -10.26 -18.03 17.04
C LEU A 5 -10.46 -19.12 15.97
N THR A 6 -9.93 -18.91 14.77
CA THR A 6 -9.98 -19.92 13.71
C THR A 6 -9.14 -21.13 14.11
N LYS A 7 -9.69 -22.33 13.98
CA LYS A 7 -8.90 -23.56 14.15
C LYS A 7 -7.97 -23.70 12.94
N GLY A 8 -6.66 -23.68 13.18
CA GLY A 8 -5.68 -23.75 12.10
C GLY A 8 -5.48 -25.17 11.54
N VAL A 9 -4.57 -25.26 10.57
CA VAL A 9 -4.32 -26.45 9.74
C VAL A 9 -2.96 -27.13 10.01
N THR A 10 -2.17 -26.57 10.91
CA THR A 10 -0.88 -27.14 11.36
C THR A 10 -1.01 -27.69 12.77
N GLU A 11 -0.11 -28.58 13.18
CA GLU A 11 -0.06 -29.08 14.57
C GLU A 11 0.05 -27.94 15.58
N VAL A 12 1.02 -27.04 15.38
CA VAL A 12 1.22 -25.83 16.20
C VAL A 12 -0.06 -24.99 16.31
N SER A 13 -0.76 -24.77 15.19
CA SER A 13 -1.98 -23.96 15.21
C SER A 13 -3.14 -24.59 15.97
N ARG A 14 -3.20 -25.93 16.02
CA ARG A 14 -4.18 -26.68 16.81
C ARG A 14 -3.84 -26.60 18.30
N ASP A 15 -2.57 -26.70 18.66
CA ASP A 15 -2.12 -26.51 20.05
C ASP A 15 -2.40 -25.09 20.55
N VAL A 16 -2.12 -24.06 19.74
CA VAL A 16 -2.45 -22.67 20.07
C VAL A 16 -3.96 -22.48 20.25
N TYR A 17 -4.77 -23.11 19.41
CA TYR A 17 -6.23 -23.08 19.56
C TYR A 17 -6.69 -23.74 20.87
N ASP A 18 -6.15 -24.91 21.21
CA ASP A 18 -6.52 -25.63 22.42
C ASP A 18 -6.08 -24.87 23.70
N LEU A 19 -4.89 -24.24 23.67
CA LEU A 19 -4.43 -23.32 24.72
C LEU A 19 -5.35 -22.10 24.88
N HIS A 20 -5.77 -21.49 23.77
CA HIS A 20 -6.73 -20.40 23.78
C HIS A 20 -8.05 -20.83 24.43
N MET A 21 -8.59 -21.99 24.04
CA MET A 21 -9.84 -22.51 24.59
C MET A 21 -9.72 -22.85 26.09
N LEU A 22 -8.60 -23.44 26.52
CA LEU A 22 -8.31 -23.68 27.93
C LEU A 22 -8.33 -22.37 28.74
N ALA A 23 -7.62 -21.34 28.27
CA ALA A 23 -7.58 -20.04 28.92
C ALA A 23 -8.98 -19.39 28.96
N MET A 24 -9.72 -19.46 27.84
CA MET A 24 -11.09 -18.95 27.76
C MET A 24 -12.01 -19.62 28.78
N TYR A 25 -11.97 -20.95 28.92
CA TYR A 25 -12.80 -21.66 29.91
C TYR A 25 -12.44 -21.29 31.35
N ILE A 26 -11.15 -21.09 31.65
CA ILE A 26 -10.70 -20.62 32.97
C ILE A 26 -11.22 -19.20 33.23
N CYS A 27 -11.10 -18.28 32.27
CA CYS A 27 -11.61 -16.91 32.38
C CYS A 27 -13.13 -16.89 32.57
N VAL A 28 -13.88 -17.72 31.83
CA VAL A 28 -15.34 -17.85 31.99
C VAL A 28 -15.70 -18.36 33.39
N ALA A 29 -15.01 -19.38 33.89
CA ALA A 29 -15.24 -19.91 35.24
C ALA A 29 -14.97 -18.85 36.33
N ILE A 30 -13.84 -18.13 36.23
CA ILE A 30 -13.53 -17.02 37.14
C ILE A 30 -14.60 -15.92 37.04
N GLY A 31 -15.00 -15.56 35.82
CA GLY A 31 -16.05 -14.58 35.56
C GLY A 31 -17.36 -14.97 36.24
N VAL A 32 -17.81 -16.21 36.09
CA VAL A 32 -19.02 -16.73 36.76
C VAL A 32 -18.91 -16.62 38.28
N VAL A 33 -17.75 -16.94 38.87
CA VAL A 33 -17.53 -16.83 40.32
C VAL A 33 -17.58 -15.37 40.78
N VAL A 34 -16.85 -14.47 40.11
CA VAL A 34 -16.77 -13.05 40.47
C VAL A 34 -18.11 -12.37 40.27
N PHE A 35 -18.70 -12.47 39.08
CA PHE A 35 -20.00 -11.87 38.79
C PHE A 35 -21.10 -12.50 39.66
N GLY A 36 -21.06 -13.80 39.91
CA GLY A 36 -21.98 -14.47 40.83
C GLY A 36 -21.91 -13.88 42.25
N ALA A 37 -20.71 -13.71 42.81
CA ALA A 37 -20.52 -13.09 44.11
C ALA A 37 -20.97 -11.62 44.12
N MET A 38 -20.69 -10.86 43.06
CA MET A 38 -21.15 -9.47 42.92
C MET A 38 -22.67 -9.37 42.86
N PHE A 39 -23.33 -10.15 42.00
CA PHE A 39 -24.79 -10.18 41.89
C PHE A 39 -25.44 -10.62 43.20
N TRP A 40 -24.88 -11.62 43.86
CA TRP A 40 -25.30 -12.04 45.19
C TRP A 40 -25.22 -10.87 46.20
N SER A 41 -24.06 -10.20 46.26
CA SER A 41 -23.88 -9.04 47.14
C SER A 41 -24.90 -7.93 46.86
N MET A 42 -25.08 -7.54 45.59
CA MET A 42 -26.04 -6.51 45.20
C MET A 42 -27.50 -6.86 45.50
N VAL A 43 -27.89 -8.13 45.38
CA VAL A 43 -29.28 -8.57 45.61
C VAL A 43 -29.60 -8.69 47.10
N PHE A 44 -28.66 -9.20 47.90
CA PHE A 44 -28.89 -9.56 49.30
C PHE A 44 -28.41 -8.51 50.30
N HIS A 45 -27.37 -7.74 49.98
CA HIS A 45 -26.76 -6.76 50.88
C HIS A 45 -27.13 -5.30 50.55
N ARG A 46 -28.09 -5.08 49.65
CA ARG A 46 -28.56 -3.72 49.33
C ARG A 46 -29.30 -3.06 50.50
N LYS A 47 -29.00 -1.79 50.73
CA LYS A 47 -29.62 -0.95 51.78
C LYS A 47 -31.16 -0.94 51.72
N SER A 48 -31.75 -1.00 50.54
CA SER A 48 -33.22 -1.00 50.37
C SER A 48 -33.92 -2.22 50.98
N LYS A 49 -33.21 -3.32 51.25
CA LYS A 49 -33.73 -4.49 51.98
C LYS A 49 -33.51 -4.40 53.50
N GLY A 50 -32.98 -3.30 54.00
CA GLY A 50 -32.65 -3.14 55.44
C GLY A 50 -31.39 -3.88 55.88
N ALA A 51 -30.53 -4.29 54.94
CA ALA A 51 -29.24 -4.91 55.27
C ALA A 51 -28.37 -3.94 56.09
N LYS A 52 -27.82 -4.43 57.20
CA LYS A 52 -26.86 -3.71 58.04
C LYS A 52 -25.45 -4.17 57.67
N SER A 53 -24.49 -3.25 57.66
CA SER A 53 -23.08 -3.59 57.43
C SER A 53 -22.57 -4.51 58.53
N ALA A 54 -21.69 -5.44 58.15
CA ALA A 54 -20.92 -6.22 59.11
C ALA A 54 -19.66 -5.45 59.52
N ASP A 55 -19.13 -5.73 60.71
CA ASP A 55 -18.00 -5.00 61.33
C ASP A 55 -16.67 -5.77 61.25
N PHE A 56 -16.54 -6.75 60.35
CA PHE A 56 -15.26 -7.44 60.11
C PHE A 56 -14.38 -6.63 59.15
N HIS A 57 -13.06 -6.71 59.32
CA HIS A 57 -12.10 -5.97 58.47
C HIS A 57 -11.22 -6.88 57.61
N GLU A 58 -10.97 -8.12 58.02
CA GLU A 58 -10.07 -9.03 57.31
C GLU A 58 -10.43 -10.50 57.56
N SER A 59 -9.85 -11.36 56.72
CA SER A 59 -9.88 -12.81 56.94
C SER A 59 -8.64 -13.42 56.31
N THR A 60 -7.61 -13.65 57.14
CA THR A 60 -6.34 -14.25 56.69
C THR A 60 -6.55 -15.57 55.95
N LYS A 61 -7.58 -16.35 56.32
CA LYS A 61 -7.91 -17.61 55.63
C LYS A 61 -8.40 -17.37 54.20
N VAL A 62 -9.27 -16.38 53.99
CA VAL A 62 -9.79 -16.03 52.67
C VAL A 62 -8.67 -15.41 51.83
N GLU A 63 -7.82 -14.59 52.46
CA GLU A 63 -6.65 -13.99 51.83
C GLU A 63 -5.66 -15.04 51.30
N ILE A 64 -5.30 -16.02 52.13
CA ILE A 64 -4.45 -17.13 51.68
C ILE A 64 -5.10 -17.88 50.51
N LEU A 65 -6.40 -18.14 50.58
CA LEU A 65 -7.12 -18.89 49.54
C LEU A 65 -7.15 -18.13 48.21
N TRP A 66 -7.50 -16.84 48.20
CA TRP A 66 -7.56 -16.04 46.98
C TRP A 66 -6.20 -15.71 46.40
N THR A 67 -5.11 -15.93 47.14
CA THR A 67 -3.74 -15.75 46.64
C THR A 67 -3.21 -17.08 46.11
N ALA A 68 -3.42 -18.17 46.83
CA ALA A 68 -2.96 -19.51 46.42
C ALA A 68 -3.67 -20.02 45.16
N ILE A 69 -4.99 -19.82 45.04
CA ILE A 69 -5.77 -20.32 43.90
C ILE A 69 -5.27 -19.72 42.56
N PRO A 70 -5.12 -18.38 42.39
CA PRO A 70 -4.57 -17.81 41.17
C PRO A 70 -3.17 -18.31 40.83
N ILE A 71 -2.29 -18.48 41.84
CA ILE A 71 -0.94 -19.02 41.62
C ILE A 71 -1.00 -20.42 41.02
N VAL A 72 -1.84 -21.30 41.58
CA VAL A 72 -2.01 -22.67 41.07
C VAL A 72 -2.58 -22.68 39.65
N ILE A 73 -3.57 -21.82 39.36
CA ILE A 73 -4.15 -21.68 38.01
C ILE A 73 -3.07 -21.26 37.00
N LEU A 74 -2.25 -20.25 37.32
CA LEU A 74 -1.19 -19.77 36.44
C LEU A 74 -0.13 -20.84 36.17
N ILE A 75 0.30 -21.59 37.20
CA ILE A 75 1.26 -22.69 37.02
C ILE A 75 0.69 -23.78 36.11
N ALA A 76 -0.59 -24.15 36.29
CA ALA A 76 -1.24 -25.16 35.46
C ALA A 76 -1.34 -24.73 33.98
N MET A 77 -1.56 -23.44 33.71
CA MET A 77 -1.58 -22.90 32.35
C MET A 77 -0.19 -22.75 31.72
N ALA A 78 0.82 -22.41 32.53
CA ALA A 78 2.17 -22.15 32.03
C ALA A 78 2.83 -23.39 31.44
N VAL A 79 2.66 -24.57 32.05
CA VAL A 79 3.33 -25.81 31.60
C VAL A 79 3.03 -26.19 30.14
N PRO A 80 1.77 -26.33 29.69
CA PRO A 80 1.49 -26.63 28.30
C PRO A 80 1.86 -25.47 27.37
N ALA A 81 1.66 -24.22 27.79
CA ALA A 81 2.02 -23.05 27.00
C ALA A 81 3.53 -22.97 26.71
N THR A 82 4.39 -23.25 27.69
CA THR A 82 5.84 -23.27 27.51
C THR A 82 6.29 -24.39 26.56
N LYS A 83 5.64 -25.56 26.59
CA LYS A 83 5.96 -26.65 25.66
C LYS A 83 5.67 -26.26 24.21
N THR A 84 4.48 -25.71 23.96
CA THR A 84 4.11 -25.23 22.62
C THR A 84 5.03 -24.09 22.17
N LEU A 85 5.40 -23.17 23.06
CA LEU A 85 6.34 -22.09 22.75
C LEU A 85 7.73 -22.63 22.32
N ILE A 86 8.26 -23.62 23.03
CA ILE A 86 9.56 -24.24 22.68
C ILE A 86 9.49 -24.88 21.29
N GLU A 87 8.39 -25.55 20.95
CA GLU A 87 8.21 -26.15 19.62
C GLU A 87 8.08 -25.08 18.53
N MET A 88 7.35 -24.00 18.79
CA MET A 88 7.22 -22.87 17.86
C MET A 88 8.57 -22.21 17.54
N GLU A 89 9.47 -22.11 18.52
CA GLU A 89 10.79 -21.49 18.35
C GLU A 89 11.87 -22.46 17.79
N ASN A 90 11.53 -23.74 17.61
CA ASN A 90 12.46 -24.73 17.06
C ASN A 90 12.55 -24.63 15.53
N ASN A 91 13.51 -23.86 15.02
CA ASN A 91 13.71 -23.64 13.58
C ASN A 91 14.66 -24.66 12.90
N ASP A 92 15.14 -25.67 13.62
CA ASP A 92 16.12 -26.64 13.10
C ASP A 92 15.52 -27.59 12.04
N ASP A 93 16.39 -28.21 11.22
CA ASP A 93 16.04 -29.27 10.26
C ASP A 93 14.91 -28.93 9.26
N SER A 94 14.95 -27.74 8.67
CA SER A 94 14.00 -27.33 7.62
C SER A 94 14.26 -28.01 6.28
N ASP A 95 13.21 -28.45 5.58
CA ASP A 95 13.28 -28.98 4.21
C ASP A 95 13.40 -27.87 3.15
N VAL A 96 12.79 -26.71 3.41
CA VAL A 96 12.76 -25.56 2.50
C VAL A 96 13.01 -24.29 3.31
N THR A 97 13.89 -23.41 2.84
CA THR A 97 14.10 -22.08 3.44
C THR A 97 13.70 -20.98 2.47
N ILE A 98 12.84 -20.06 2.91
CA ILE A 98 12.33 -18.94 2.13
C ILE A 98 12.59 -17.64 2.90
N GLN A 99 13.26 -16.69 2.26
CA GLN A 99 13.34 -15.33 2.78
C GLN A 99 12.04 -14.58 2.43
N ILE A 100 11.48 -13.91 3.43
CA ILE A 100 10.33 -13.02 3.30
C ILE A 100 10.79 -11.62 3.65
N THR A 101 10.64 -10.68 2.72
CA THR A 101 10.98 -9.29 2.94
C THR A 101 9.75 -8.41 2.79
N GLY A 102 9.40 -7.67 3.85
CA GLY A 102 8.33 -6.68 3.82
C GLY A 102 8.80 -5.38 3.17
N SER A 103 7.92 -4.76 2.38
CA SER A 103 8.09 -3.39 1.86
C SER A 103 6.72 -2.72 1.76
N GLN A 104 6.64 -1.40 1.77
CA GLN A 104 5.41 -0.64 1.58
C GLN A 104 4.93 -0.75 0.11
N TRP A 105 3.81 -1.42 -0.20
CA TRP A 105 2.98 -2.33 0.59
C TRP A 105 2.84 -3.65 -0.19
N LYS A 106 3.82 -4.53 -0.03
CA LYS A 106 4.01 -5.79 -0.76
C LYS A 106 4.95 -6.73 -0.01
N TRP A 107 4.99 -7.98 -0.44
CA TRP A 107 5.88 -8.99 0.12
C TRP A 107 6.81 -9.51 -0.97
N HIS A 108 8.10 -9.61 -0.66
CA HIS A 108 9.08 -10.25 -1.52
C HIS A 108 9.44 -11.63 -0.96
N TYR A 109 9.40 -12.65 -1.83
CA TYR A 109 9.71 -14.03 -1.48
C TYR A 109 10.94 -14.48 -2.26
N LYS A 110 11.94 -15.05 -1.57
CA LYS A 110 13.14 -15.63 -2.18
C LYS A 110 13.40 -17.04 -1.66
N TYR A 111 13.49 -18.00 -2.55
CA TYR A 111 13.76 -19.41 -2.24
C TYR A 111 15.27 -19.65 -2.35
N PHE A 112 15.93 -19.95 -1.22
CA PHE A 112 17.40 -19.98 -1.15
C PHE A 112 18.05 -20.97 -2.10
N ASP A 113 17.49 -22.18 -2.20
CA ASP A 113 18.09 -23.27 -2.97
C ASP A 113 17.54 -23.41 -4.39
N GLN A 114 16.65 -22.50 -4.81
CA GLN A 114 15.90 -22.64 -6.06
C GLN A 114 16.12 -21.51 -7.06
N ASP A 115 16.89 -20.46 -6.75
CA ASP A 115 17.08 -19.28 -7.62
C ASP A 115 15.73 -18.70 -8.13
N ILE A 116 14.74 -18.68 -7.24
CA ILE A 116 13.40 -18.14 -7.48
C ILE A 116 13.20 -16.99 -6.49
N GLU A 117 12.90 -15.80 -7.01
CA GLU A 117 12.43 -14.69 -6.19
C GLU A 117 11.38 -13.86 -6.93
N PHE A 118 10.41 -13.30 -6.19
CA PHE A 118 9.37 -12.45 -6.75
C PHE A 118 8.68 -11.60 -5.68
N TYR A 119 8.11 -10.48 -6.14
CA TYR A 119 7.17 -9.70 -5.35
C TYR A 119 5.74 -10.23 -5.52
N SER A 120 4.99 -10.15 -4.43
CA SER A 120 3.56 -10.43 -4.31
C SER A 120 2.85 -9.14 -3.87
N VAL A 121 1.90 -8.68 -4.68
CA VAL A 121 1.13 -7.46 -4.45
C VAL A 121 -0.37 -7.77 -4.44
N LEU A 122 -1.17 -6.91 -3.80
CA LEU A 122 -2.62 -7.02 -3.80
C LEU A 122 -3.17 -7.08 -5.24
N SER A 123 -3.97 -8.10 -5.55
CA SER A 123 -4.58 -8.24 -6.89
C SER A 123 -5.85 -7.39 -7.06
N THR A 124 -6.48 -6.97 -5.96
CA THR A 124 -7.65 -6.08 -6.02
C THR A 124 -7.22 -4.73 -6.62
N PRO A 125 -7.81 -4.29 -7.74
CA PRO A 125 -7.44 -3.01 -8.34
C PRO A 125 -7.72 -1.83 -7.40
N ARG A 126 -6.78 -0.88 -7.31
CA ARG A 126 -6.89 0.33 -6.45
C ARG A 126 -8.25 1.03 -6.50
N PRO A 127 -8.85 1.26 -7.68
CA PRO A 127 -10.15 1.93 -7.77
C PRO A 127 -11.28 1.21 -7.02
N GLN A 128 -11.15 -0.09 -6.73
CA GLN A 128 -12.17 -0.83 -5.98
C GLN A 128 -12.13 -0.57 -4.48
N TYR A 129 -10.99 -0.12 -3.93
CA TYR A 129 -10.81 0.08 -2.49
C TYR A 129 -10.50 1.53 -2.08
N GLU A 130 -10.14 2.41 -3.01
CA GLU A 130 -9.88 3.83 -2.75
C GLU A 130 -11.13 4.72 -2.87
N THR A 131 -12.23 4.26 -3.49
CA THR A 131 -13.45 5.05 -3.64
C THR A 131 -14.31 5.03 -2.37
N GLN A 132 -14.61 6.21 -1.80
CA GLN A 132 -15.47 6.37 -0.62
C GLN A 132 -16.96 6.04 -0.87
N GLU A 133 -17.37 5.68 -2.09
CA GLU A 133 -18.72 5.20 -2.36
C GLU A 133 -18.88 3.75 -1.88
N GLY A 134 -18.87 3.56 -0.56
CA GLY A 134 -19.32 2.35 0.13
C GLY A 134 -20.82 2.08 -0.02
N LYS A 135 -21.43 2.42 -1.16
CA LYS A 135 -22.76 1.94 -1.53
C LYS A 135 -22.55 0.67 -2.34
N HIS A 136 -23.00 -0.43 -1.75
CA HIS A 136 -23.30 -1.72 -2.39
C HIS A 136 -23.04 -1.72 -3.89
N LEU A 137 -21.91 -2.29 -4.30
CA LEU A 137 -21.69 -2.73 -5.67
C LEU A 137 -22.82 -3.72 -5.99
N SER A 138 -23.86 -3.19 -6.62
CA SER A 138 -25.05 -3.93 -7.01
C SER A 138 -24.67 -4.95 -8.08
N VAL A 139 -25.38 -6.08 -8.03
CA VAL A 139 -25.15 -7.37 -8.69
C VAL A 139 -25.07 -7.34 -10.23
N ASP A 140 -25.14 -6.16 -10.85
CA ASP A 140 -25.26 -5.99 -12.32
C ASP A 140 -24.03 -5.34 -12.98
N ALA A 141 -22.92 -5.14 -12.26
CA ALA A 141 -21.63 -4.71 -12.84
C ALA A 141 -20.65 -5.89 -12.83
N GLY A 142 -20.54 -6.61 -13.95
CA GLY A 142 -19.82 -7.88 -14.10
C GLY A 142 -18.33 -7.91 -13.70
N ASP A 143 -17.69 -6.77 -13.43
CA ASP A 143 -16.27 -6.65 -13.04
C ASP A 143 -16.04 -6.03 -11.64
N LYS A 144 -17.10 -5.82 -10.84
CA LYS A 144 -17.01 -5.08 -9.57
C LYS A 144 -17.61 -5.79 -8.35
N VAL A 145 -17.78 -7.11 -8.39
CA VAL A 145 -18.30 -7.85 -7.23
C VAL A 145 -17.17 -8.07 -6.22
N LYS A 146 -17.31 -7.52 -5.01
CA LYS A 146 -16.44 -7.86 -3.88
C LYS A 146 -16.65 -9.33 -3.54
N GLY A 147 -15.70 -10.17 -3.97
CA GLY A 147 -15.72 -11.60 -3.66
C GLY A 147 -15.47 -11.89 -2.19
N GLU A 148 -15.57 -13.16 -1.81
CA GLU A 148 -15.28 -13.64 -0.45
C GLU A 148 -13.89 -13.22 0.04
N ASN A 149 -12.91 -13.18 -0.86
CA ASN A 149 -11.52 -12.85 -0.58
C ASN A 149 -11.14 -11.41 -1.00
N TYR A 150 -12.10 -10.50 -1.08
CA TYR A 150 -11.82 -9.08 -1.35
C TYR A 150 -10.74 -8.55 -0.38
N LEU A 151 -9.69 -7.92 -0.93
CA LEU A 151 -8.49 -7.46 -0.22
C LEU A 151 -7.56 -8.54 0.36
N LEU A 152 -7.82 -9.82 0.06
CA LEU A 152 -7.03 -10.94 0.57
C LEU A 152 -6.32 -11.74 -0.54
N GLU A 153 -6.50 -11.37 -1.79
CA GLU A 153 -5.85 -12.01 -2.95
C GLU A 153 -4.62 -11.24 -3.41
N VAL A 154 -3.66 -11.96 -3.98
CA VAL A 154 -2.42 -11.39 -4.55
C VAL A 154 -2.24 -11.84 -6.00
N ASP A 155 -1.36 -11.18 -6.74
CA ASP A 155 -1.00 -11.55 -8.10
C ASP A 155 -0.12 -12.82 -8.17
N LYS A 156 0.73 -13.05 -7.16
CA LYS A 156 1.62 -14.21 -7.06
C LYS A 156 1.59 -14.81 -5.66
N HIS A 157 1.22 -16.09 -5.57
CA HIS A 157 1.19 -16.81 -4.29
C HIS A 157 2.60 -17.23 -3.85
N LEU A 158 2.83 -17.24 -2.53
CA LEU A 158 3.92 -18.01 -1.94
C LEU A 158 3.58 -19.50 -2.06
N VAL A 159 4.37 -20.31 -2.76
CA VAL A 159 4.08 -21.73 -2.99
C VAL A 159 4.97 -22.60 -2.11
N ILE A 160 4.38 -23.51 -1.33
CA ILE A 160 5.13 -24.41 -0.47
C ILE A 160 4.66 -25.87 -0.60
N PRO A 161 5.51 -26.86 -0.35
CA PRO A 161 5.10 -28.27 -0.34
C PRO A 161 4.40 -28.64 0.97
N VAL A 162 3.36 -29.48 0.86
CA VAL A 162 2.70 -30.14 1.99
C VAL A 162 3.66 -31.09 2.72
N ASN A 163 3.45 -31.32 4.02
CA ASN A 163 4.19 -32.26 4.87
C ASN A 163 5.70 -32.01 5.01
N LYS A 164 6.18 -30.84 4.57
CA LYS A 164 7.57 -30.40 4.70
C LYS A 164 7.68 -29.25 5.69
N LYS A 165 8.77 -29.22 6.45
CA LYS A 165 9.06 -28.12 7.36
C LYS A 165 9.65 -26.97 6.53
N VAL A 166 8.88 -25.89 6.39
CA VAL A 166 9.30 -24.68 5.69
C VAL A 166 9.72 -23.65 6.72
N ARG A 167 10.97 -23.21 6.64
CA ARG A 167 11.53 -22.13 7.45
C ARG A 167 11.44 -20.81 6.69
N PHE A 168 10.99 -19.79 7.39
CA PHE A 168 10.87 -18.42 6.92
C PHE A 168 11.93 -17.55 7.59
N LEU A 169 12.72 -16.84 6.78
CA LEU A 169 13.64 -15.81 7.24
C LEU A 169 13.00 -14.44 6.95
N ILE A 170 12.51 -13.78 7.98
CA ILE A 170 11.57 -12.66 7.86
C ILE A 170 12.28 -11.35 8.22
N THR A 171 12.29 -10.39 7.29
CA THR A 171 12.93 -9.08 7.44
C THR A 171 12.17 -7.99 6.66
N SER A 172 12.66 -6.75 6.66
CA SER A 172 12.07 -5.62 5.94
C SER A 172 13.13 -4.72 5.33
N ASP A 173 12.82 -4.13 4.18
CA ASP A 173 13.67 -3.14 3.49
C ASP A 173 13.35 -1.69 3.88
N ASP A 174 12.27 -1.43 4.62
CA ASP A 174 11.82 -0.07 4.95
C ASP A 174 11.41 0.13 6.42
N VAL A 175 10.14 -0.11 6.76
CA VAL A 175 9.55 0.04 8.10
C VAL A 175 9.22 -1.33 8.67
N ILE A 176 8.74 -1.38 9.92
CA ILE A 176 8.32 -2.65 10.51
C ILE A 176 7.02 -3.11 9.84
N HIS A 177 6.99 -4.39 9.45
CA HIS A 177 5.78 -5.12 9.05
C HIS A 177 5.62 -6.35 9.95
N ALA A 178 4.56 -7.13 9.78
CA ALA A 178 4.49 -8.47 10.38
C ALA A 178 3.81 -9.45 9.45
N TRP A 179 4.51 -10.54 9.13
CA TRP A 179 4.00 -11.59 8.27
C TRP A 179 3.12 -12.53 9.10
N TRP A 180 1.81 -12.56 8.81
CA TRP A 180 0.85 -13.33 9.59
C TRP A 180 -0.04 -14.19 8.71
N VAL A 181 0.03 -15.51 8.88
CA VAL A 181 -0.93 -16.47 8.30
C VAL A 181 -1.66 -17.17 9.46
N PRO A 182 -2.90 -16.74 9.80
CA PRO A 182 -3.65 -17.26 10.95
C PRO A 182 -3.84 -18.77 10.92
N ALA A 183 -4.07 -19.35 9.74
CA ALA A 183 -4.26 -20.79 9.57
C ALA A 183 -3.04 -21.62 10.01
N PHE A 184 -1.84 -21.02 10.01
CA PHE A 184 -0.60 -21.68 10.43
C PHE A 184 -0.22 -21.35 11.87
N ALA A 185 -0.90 -20.39 12.51
CA ALA A 185 -0.49 -19.76 13.76
C ALA A 185 0.93 -19.18 13.72
N VAL A 186 1.37 -18.74 12.53
CA VAL A 186 2.67 -18.09 12.33
C VAL A 186 2.43 -16.59 12.19
N LYS A 187 2.89 -15.81 13.18
CA LYS A 187 3.02 -14.35 13.12
C LYS A 187 4.44 -13.99 13.53
N GLN A 188 5.17 -13.33 12.65
CA GLN A 188 6.50 -12.84 12.97
C GLN A 188 6.71 -11.46 12.37
N ASP A 189 7.31 -10.57 13.16
CA ASP A 189 7.58 -9.21 12.72
C ASP A 189 8.74 -9.20 11.71
N ALA A 190 8.61 -8.38 10.68
CA ALA A 190 9.59 -8.12 9.64
C ALA A 190 10.29 -6.80 9.97
N ASN A 191 11.48 -6.90 10.57
CA ASN A 191 12.19 -5.77 11.16
C ASN A 191 13.36 -5.34 10.27
N PRO A 192 13.47 -4.05 9.89
CA PRO A 192 14.63 -3.56 9.18
C PRO A 192 15.92 -3.81 9.96
N GLY A 193 16.93 -4.41 9.30
CA GLY A 193 18.23 -4.71 9.90
C GLY A 193 18.29 -5.96 10.78
N PHE A 194 17.19 -6.72 10.91
CA PHE A 194 17.17 -7.99 11.63
C PHE A 194 16.50 -9.07 10.78
N ILE A 195 16.96 -10.31 10.92
CA ILE A 195 16.30 -11.48 10.34
C ILE A 195 15.68 -12.26 11.50
N ASN A 196 14.36 -12.33 11.51
CA ASN A 196 13.62 -13.18 12.42
C ASN A 196 13.31 -14.53 11.75
N GLU A 197 13.19 -15.59 12.53
CA GLU A 197 12.86 -16.91 12.02
C GLU A 197 11.47 -17.33 12.47
N ALA A 198 10.76 -18.02 11.59
CA ALA A 198 9.55 -18.76 11.93
C ALA A 198 9.46 -19.98 11.01
N TRP A 199 8.62 -20.95 11.35
CA TRP A 199 8.44 -22.12 10.49
C TRP A 199 6.99 -22.57 10.44
N THR A 200 6.66 -23.34 9.40
CA THR A 200 5.38 -24.05 9.30
C THR A 200 5.57 -25.43 8.70
N LYS A 201 4.67 -26.34 9.05
CA LYS A 201 4.49 -27.63 8.38
C LYS A 201 2.99 -27.84 8.21
N VAL A 202 2.55 -27.81 6.96
CA VAL A 202 1.11 -27.87 6.62
C VAL A 202 0.77 -29.27 6.15
N ASP A 203 -0.28 -29.85 6.72
CA ASP A 203 -0.64 -31.27 6.49
C ASP A 203 -1.53 -31.47 5.26
N GLU A 204 -2.22 -30.42 4.82
CA GLU A 204 -3.20 -30.47 3.74
C GLU A 204 -2.86 -29.46 2.63
N PRO A 205 -2.93 -29.86 1.34
CA PRO A 205 -2.85 -28.90 0.24
C PRO A 205 -4.03 -27.93 0.27
N GLY A 206 -3.81 -26.69 -0.16
CA GLY A 206 -4.84 -25.67 -0.15
C GLY A 206 -4.30 -24.26 -0.29
N ILE A 207 -5.21 -23.28 -0.28
CA ILE A 207 -4.87 -21.86 -0.33
C ILE A 207 -5.18 -21.23 1.02
N TYR A 208 -4.16 -20.65 1.65
CA TYR A 208 -4.23 -20.05 2.97
C TYR A 208 -3.91 -18.56 2.86
N ARG A 209 -4.70 -17.74 3.56
CA ARG A 209 -4.61 -16.28 3.48
C ARG A 209 -4.09 -15.70 4.77
N GLY A 210 -3.37 -14.59 4.63
CA GLY A 210 -2.78 -13.81 5.69
C GLY A 210 -2.82 -12.33 5.37
N GLN A 211 -2.41 -11.51 6.33
CA GLN A 211 -2.32 -10.05 6.17
C GLN A 211 -1.12 -9.52 6.94
N CYS A 212 -0.67 -8.31 6.59
CA CYS A 212 0.27 -7.60 7.44
C CYS A 212 -0.36 -7.31 8.81
N ALA A 213 0.35 -7.63 9.89
CA ALA A 213 -0.14 -7.53 11.26
C ALA A 213 0.60 -6.48 12.12
N GLU A 214 1.35 -5.58 11.49
CA GLU A 214 2.01 -4.43 12.14
C GLU A 214 1.76 -3.16 11.33
N LEU A 215 1.41 -2.05 12.00
CA LEU A 215 1.00 -0.83 11.32
C LEU A 215 2.17 -0.22 10.52
N CYS A 216 2.15 -0.38 9.21
CA CYS A 216 3.24 0.01 8.31
C CYS A 216 2.91 1.20 7.39
N GLY A 217 1.89 2.00 7.71
CA GLY A 217 1.54 3.23 6.99
C GLY A 217 0.18 3.22 6.29
N LYS A 218 -0.02 4.14 5.34
CA LYS A 218 -1.31 4.44 4.68
C LYS A 218 -2.01 3.20 4.12
N ASP A 219 -1.29 2.34 3.42
CA ASP A 219 -1.87 1.17 2.76
C ASP A 219 -1.61 -0.14 3.55
N HIS A 220 -1.41 -0.05 4.86
CA HIS A 220 -1.24 -1.22 5.75
C HIS A 220 -2.32 -2.30 5.54
N GLY A 221 -3.57 -1.90 5.30
CA GLY A 221 -4.69 -2.82 5.04
C GLY A 221 -4.71 -3.45 3.64
N PHE A 222 -3.73 -3.16 2.77
CA PHE A 222 -3.73 -3.50 1.35
C PHE A 222 -2.48 -4.29 0.92
N MET A 223 -1.84 -5.02 1.84
CA MET A 223 -0.73 -5.94 1.54
C MET A 223 -0.98 -7.36 2.09
N PRO A 224 -1.94 -8.09 1.50
CA PRO A 224 -2.27 -9.43 1.94
C PRO A 224 -1.17 -10.44 1.59
N ILE A 225 -1.33 -11.63 2.14
CA ILE A 225 -0.46 -12.79 1.92
C ILE A 225 -1.36 -13.92 1.42
N VAL A 226 -0.93 -14.62 0.36
CA VAL A 226 -1.55 -15.88 -0.05
C VAL A 226 -0.46 -16.94 -0.13
N VAL A 227 -0.68 -18.04 0.59
CA VAL A 227 0.17 -19.22 0.57
C VAL A 227 -0.58 -20.37 -0.09
N GLU A 228 -0.03 -20.89 -1.18
CA GLU A 228 -0.52 -22.05 -1.88
C GLU A 228 0.30 -23.27 -1.48
N VAL A 229 -0.32 -24.17 -0.74
CA VAL A 229 0.28 -25.44 -0.32
C VAL A 229 -0.04 -26.48 -1.37
N LYS A 230 1.00 -26.99 -2.02
CA LYS A 230 0.90 -27.99 -3.09
C LYS A 230 1.28 -29.37 -2.61
N SER A 231 0.84 -30.40 -3.34
CA SER A 231 1.44 -31.73 -3.21
C SER A 231 2.94 -31.66 -3.57
N GLU A 232 3.76 -32.61 -3.08
CA GLU A 232 5.19 -32.62 -3.43
C GLU A 232 5.42 -32.70 -4.95
N ALA A 233 4.56 -33.42 -5.68
CA ALA A 233 4.64 -33.55 -7.13
C ALA A 233 4.29 -32.22 -7.84
N ASP A 234 3.21 -31.56 -7.43
CA ASP A 234 2.79 -30.28 -8.03
C ASP A 234 3.74 -29.14 -7.66
N TYR A 235 4.39 -29.23 -6.49
CA TYR A 235 5.45 -28.31 -6.09
C TYR A 235 6.69 -28.46 -6.97
N ALA A 236 7.11 -29.70 -7.26
CA ALA A 236 8.22 -29.96 -8.17
C ALA A 236 7.93 -29.45 -9.60
N LEU A 237 6.73 -29.68 -10.12
CA LEU A 237 6.31 -29.13 -11.42
C LEU A 237 6.33 -27.60 -11.41
N TRP A 238 5.85 -26.98 -10.33
CA TRP A 238 5.90 -25.53 -10.18
C TRP A 238 7.34 -24.99 -10.16
N LEU A 239 8.28 -25.68 -9.51
CA LEU A 239 9.70 -25.30 -9.53
C LEU A 239 10.25 -25.32 -10.96
N ASP A 240 9.99 -26.39 -11.71
CA ASP A 240 10.43 -26.53 -13.10
C ASP A 240 9.86 -25.39 -13.98
N GLU A 241 8.58 -25.07 -13.82
CA GLU A 241 7.93 -23.95 -14.52
C GLU A 241 8.58 -22.59 -14.17
N GLN A 242 8.88 -22.34 -12.90
CA GLN A 242 9.56 -21.11 -12.49
C GLN A 242 10.98 -21.01 -13.05
N HIS A 243 11.73 -22.11 -13.06
CA HIS A 243 13.07 -22.15 -13.66
C HIS A 243 13.03 -21.86 -15.17
N GLU A 244 12.02 -22.39 -15.87
CA GLU A 244 11.84 -22.09 -17.29
C GLU A 244 11.50 -20.60 -17.52
N ILE A 245 10.59 -20.03 -16.73
CA ILE A 245 10.25 -18.60 -16.80
C ILE A 245 11.49 -17.73 -16.56
N ASN A 246 12.29 -18.06 -15.54
CA ASN A 246 13.53 -17.33 -15.23
C ASN A 246 14.56 -17.45 -16.36
N ALA A 247 14.70 -18.63 -16.96
CA ALA A 247 15.59 -18.83 -18.10
C ALA A 247 15.15 -18.03 -19.33
N GLN A 248 13.84 -17.97 -19.61
CA GLN A 248 13.27 -17.17 -20.70
C GLN A 248 13.46 -15.67 -20.44
N ALA A 249 13.22 -15.20 -19.22
CA ALA A 249 13.45 -13.81 -18.83
C ALA A 249 14.93 -13.42 -18.97
N ALA A 250 15.86 -14.28 -18.53
CA ALA A 250 17.30 -14.06 -18.68
C ALA A 250 17.73 -14.02 -20.16
N ALA A 251 17.15 -14.87 -21.01
CA ALA A 251 17.40 -14.86 -22.45
C ALA A 251 16.86 -13.58 -23.12
N ALA A 252 15.65 -13.14 -22.73
CA ALA A 252 15.05 -11.90 -23.22
C ALA A 252 15.85 -10.67 -22.78
N GLU A 253 16.32 -10.65 -21.53
CA GLU A 253 17.21 -9.60 -21.02
C GLU A 253 18.53 -9.58 -21.81
N LYS A 254 19.15 -10.73 -22.04
CA LYS A 254 20.37 -10.82 -22.87
C LYS A 254 20.15 -10.33 -24.31
N ALA A 255 18.98 -10.59 -24.88
CA ALA A 255 18.62 -10.07 -26.20
C ALA A 255 18.44 -8.54 -26.16
N SER A 256 17.81 -8.01 -25.10
CA SER A 256 17.60 -6.58 -24.87
C SER A 256 18.93 -5.80 -24.85
N LEU A 257 19.95 -6.36 -24.19
CA LEU A 257 21.28 -5.74 -24.06
C LEU A 257 22.02 -5.57 -25.39
N ASN A 258 21.65 -6.33 -26.42
CA ASN A 258 22.28 -6.27 -27.74
C ASN A 258 21.42 -5.54 -28.77
N ALA A 259 20.23 -5.05 -28.37
CA ALA A 259 19.30 -4.35 -29.24
C ALA A 259 19.17 -2.88 -28.79
N SER A 260 19.23 -1.95 -29.75
CA SER A 260 18.89 -0.54 -29.51
C SER A 260 17.39 -0.35 -29.69
N ALA A 261 16.69 0.12 -28.67
CA ALA A 261 15.30 0.54 -28.76
C ALA A 261 15.20 1.96 -29.31
N SER A 262 14.15 2.24 -30.09
CA SER A 262 13.89 3.59 -30.60
C SER A 262 13.40 4.52 -29.48
N MET A 263 13.54 5.83 -29.68
CA MET A 263 13.02 6.82 -28.73
C MET A 263 11.53 6.64 -28.47
N ASP A 264 10.72 6.43 -29.52
CA ASP A 264 9.28 6.21 -29.40
C ASP A 264 8.95 4.95 -28.59
N GLU A 265 9.72 3.88 -28.78
CA GLU A 265 9.56 2.63 -28.04
C GLU A 265 9.91 2.83 -26.55
N LEU A 266 11.02 3.51 -26.26
CA LEU A 266 11.46 3.82 -24.90
C LEU A 266 10.50 4.76 -24.20
N MET A 267 9.96 5.77 -24.87
CA MET A 267 8.96 6.67 -24.30
C MET A 267 7.66 5.94 -23.99
N THR A 268 7.18 5.08 -24.88
CA THR A 268 5.93 4.31 -24.69
C THR A 268 6.06 3.31 -23.54
N LEU A 269 7.14 2.52 -23.53
CA LEU A 269 7.42 1.55 -22.47
C LEU A 269 7.72 2.27 -21.14
N GLY A 270 8.44 3.38 -21.21
CA GLY A 270 8.82 4.19 -20.06
C GLY A 270 7.63 4.85 -19.40
N GLU A 271 6.68 5.39 -20.16
CA GLU A 271 5.42 5.90 -19.65
C GLU A 271 4.62 4.82 -18.93
N THR A 272 4.46 3.66 -19.59
CA THR A 272 3.74 2.52 -19.01
C THR A 272 4.38 2.06 -17.70
N THR A 273 5.71 1.97 -17.68
CA THR A 273 6.48 1.60 -16.49
C THR A 273 6.35 2.67 -15.40
N TYR A 274 6.47 3.95 -15.76
CA TYR A 274 6.36 5.07 -14.84
C TYR A 274 5.00 5.11 -14.15
N VAL A 275 3.91 4.99 -14.93
CA VAL A 275 2.54 5.00 -14.40
C VAL A 275 2.31 3.81 -13.45
N ALA A 276 2.84 2.64 -13.79
CA ALA A 276 2.66 1.43 -12.99
C ALA A 276 3.43 1.45 -11.67
N TYR A 277 4.67 1.96 -11.66
CA TYR A 277 5.59 1.79 -10.53
C TYR A 277 5.94 3.10 -9.80
N CYS A 278 5.98 4.23 -10.50
CA CYS A 278 6.58 5.46 -10.01
C CYS A 278 5.53 6.54 -9.67
N ALA A 279 4.43 6.58 -10.43
CA ALA A 279 3.44 7.65 -10.36
C ALA A 279 2.68 7.70 -9.02
N ALA A 280 2.62 6.61 -8.26
CA ALA A 280 2.01 6.62 -6.92
C ALA A 280 2.72 7.59 -5.95
N CYS A 281 4.04 7.75 -6.09
CA CYS A 281 4.85 8.66 -5.28
C CYS A 281 5.16 9.97 -6.03
N HIS A 282 5.49 9.88 -7.33
CA HIS A 282 5.94 11.04 -8.11
C HIS A 282 4.83 11.76 -8.89
N GLN A 283 3.58 11.28 -8.78
CA GLN A 283 2.41 11.71 -9.56
C GLN A 283 2.58 11.47 -11.07
N VAL A 284 1.47 11.30 -11.79
CA VAL A 284 1.51 11.11 -13.25
C VAL A 284 2.15 12.31 -13.97
N SER A 285 2.04 13.51 -13.38
CA SER A 285 2.64 14.76 -13.87
C SER A 285 4.13 14.94 -13.55
N GLY A 286 4.74 14.02 -12.79
CA GLY A 286 6.10 14.14 -12.29
C GLY A 286 6.29 15.25 -11.24
N ALA A 287 5.23 15.81 -10.67
CA ALA A 287 5.31 16.91 -9.71
C ALA A 287 5.68 16.46 -8.27
N GLY A 288 5.59 15.17 -7.98
CA GLY A 288 5.83 14.63 -6.64
C GLY A 288 4.74 15.01 -5.62
N LEU A 289 5.00 14.65 -4.37
CA LEU A 289 4.19 14.97 -3.19
C LEU A 289 5.13 15.53 -2.10
N PRO A 290 5.51 16.82 -2.16
CA PRO A 290 6.41 17.42 -1.19
C PRO A 290 5.82 17.45 0.24
N PRO A 291 6.67 17.33 1.28
CA PRO A 291 8.12 17.14 1.22
C PRO A 291 8.56 15.68 1.05
N ALA A 292 7.64 14.71 1.10
CA ALA A 292 7.97 13.29 1.17
C ALA A 292 8.52 12.73 -0.14
N PHE A 293 7.95 13.13 -1.28
CA PHE A 293 8.33 12.66 -2.61
C PHE A 293 8.62 13.87 -3.51
N PRO A 294 9.87 14.08 -3.95
CA PRO A 294 10.23 15.26 -4.74
C PRO A 294 9.67 15.18 -6.17
N ALA A 295 9.57 16.35 -6.81
CA ALA A 295 9.26 16.44 -8.24
C ALA A 295 10.39 15.81 -9.07
N LEU A 296 10.01 15.15 -10.16
CA LEU A 296 10.90 14.74 -11.25
C LEU A 296 10.89 15.78 -12.38
N LYS A 297 9.75 16.43 -12.61
CA LYS A 297 9.60 17.56 -13.54
C LYS A 297 10.52 18.71 -13.12
N GLY A 298 11.41 19.12 -14.01
CA GLY A 298 12.41 20.17 -13.80
C GLY A 298 13.49 19.83 -12.77
N SER A 299 13.54 18.58 -12.29
CA SER A 299 14.44 18.19 -11.21
C SER A 299 15.88 18.03 -11.69
N SER A 300 16.85 18.24 -10.79
CA SER A 300 18.26 17.97 -11.06
C SER A 300 18.55 16.48 -11.27
N VAL A 301 17.68 15.57 -10.80
CA VAL A 301 17.78 14.14 -11.06
C VAL A 301 17.47 13.85 -12.53
N ALA A 302 16.32 14.34 -13.02
CA ALA A 302 15.88 14.09 -14.39
C ALA A 302 16.64 14.88 -15.46
N THR A 303 17.25 16.02 -15.10
CA THR A 303 17.99 16.87 -16.07
C THR A 303 19.51 16.80 -15.90
N GLY A 304 19.99 16.17 -14.82
CA GLY A 304 21.41 16.05 -14.51
C GLY A 304 22.04 14.79 -15.11
N SER A 305 22.96 14.18 -14.36
CA SER A 305 23.69 12.98 -14.80
C SER A 305 22.77 11.79 -15.04
N ILE A 306 22.83 11.20 -16.23
CA ILE A 306 22.13 9.96 -16.58
C ILE A 306 22.54 8.83 -15.62
N ALA A 307 23.83 8.71 -15.32
CA ALA A 307 24.36 7.69 -14.42
C ALA A 307 23.73 7.77 -13.03
N ALA A 308 23.63 8.99 -12.48
CA ALA A 308 23.05 9.20 -11.15
C ALA A 308 21.53 8.94 -11.15
N HIS A 309 20.85 9.24 -12.26
CA HIS A 309 19.44 8.94 -12.41
C HIS A 309 19.19 7.43 -12.49
N ILE A 310 19.99 6.71 -13.31
CA ILE A 310 19.96 5.25 -13.36
C ILE A 310 20.22 4.65 -11.98
N ASP A 311 21.23 5.13 -11.25
CA ASP A 311 21.57 4.64 -9.92
C ASP A 311 20.41 4.80 -8.93
N ILE A 312 19.72 5.94 -8.91
CA ILE A 312 18.56 6.17 -8.04
C ILE A 312 17.41 5.22 -8.37
N VAL A 313 17.14 4.96 -9.65
CA VAL A 313 16.06 4.04 -10.05
C VAL A 313 16.45 2.58 -9.76
N LEU A 314 17.70 2.22 -10.04
CA LEU A 314 18.20 0.86 -9.86
C LEU A 314 18.32 0.49 -8.38
N ASN A 315 19.04 1.31 -7.60
CA ASN A 315 19.45 1.03 -6.23
C ASN A 315 18.61 1.75 -5.17
N GLY A 316 17.66 2.60 -5.57
CA GLY A 316 16.91 3.44 -4.66
C GLY A 316 17.77 4.55 -4.06
N LYS A 317 17.31 5.13 -2.94
CA LYS A 317 18.08 6.13 -2.19
C LYS A 317 17.97 5.89 -0.69
N ALA A 318 19.09 5.49 -0.09
CA ALA A 318 19.20 5.25 1.34
C ALA A 318 18.75 6.47 2.18
N GLY A 319 18.02 6.20 3.27
CA GLY A 319 17.48 7.23 4.16
C GLY A 319 16.30 8.03 3.57
N SER A 320 15.69 7.55 2.49
CA SER A 320 14.49 8.13 1.88
C SER A 320 13.44 7.06 1.59
N GLY A 321 12.23 7.46 1.17
CA GLY A 321 11.19 6.54 0.72
C GLY A 321 11.38 5.99 -0.70
N MET A 322 12.48 6.32 -1.39
CA MET A 322 12.75 5.82 -2.74
C MET A 322 13.38 4.42 -2.68
N GLN A 323 12.58 3.42 -3.02
CA GLN A 323 12.97 2.01 -3.09
C GLN A 323 13.81 1.68 -4.34
N ALA A 324 14.53 0.56 -4.29
CA ALA A 324 15.23 -0.04 -5.44
C ALA A 324 14.25 -0.78 -6.37
N TYR A 325 14.55 -0.78 -7.68
CA TYR A 325 13.74 -1.46 -8.70
C TYR A 325 14.49 -2.49 -9.54
N ASP A 326 15.78 -2.75 -9.25
CA ASP A 326 16.59 -3.79 -9.89
C ASP A 326 15.94 -5.19 -9.88
N LYS A 327 15.20 -5.52 -8.82
CA LYS A 327 14.47 -6.80 -8.68
C LYS A 327 13.05 -6.80 -9.23
N GLN A 328 12.56 -5.65 -9.68
CA GLN A 328 11.17 -5.48 -10.13
C GLN A 328 11.06 -5.22 -11.62
N LEU A 329 12.09 -4.59 -12.21
CA LEU A 329 12.10 -4.12 -13.59
C LEU A 329 13.28 -4.72 -14.35
N SER A 330 13.04 -5.14 -15.59
CA SER A 330 14.10 -5.47 -16.53
C SER A 330 15.00 -4.26 -16.81
N MET A 331 16.24 -4.48 -17.26
CA MET A 331 17.15 -3.39 -17.61
C MET A 331 16.56 -2.53 -18.73
N LYS A 332 15.80 -3.14 -19.65
CA LYS A 332 15.05 -2.42 -20.69
C LYS A 332 13.95 -1.52 -20.11
N GLN A 333 13.22 -1.97 -19.09
CA GLN A 333 12.22 -1.14 -18.40
C GLN A 333 12.85 0.00 -17.61
N ILE A 334 13.98 -0.23 -16.94
CA ILE A 334 14.73 0.82 -16.25
C ILE A 334 15.25 1.86 -17.25
N ALA A 335 15.82 1.40 -18.36
CA ALA A 335 16.26 2.27 -19.45
C ALA A 335 15.10 3.12 -20.00
N ALA A 336 13.95 2.48 -20.24
CA ALA A 336 12.76 3.14 -20.74
C ALA A 336 12.19 4.17 -19.74
N VAL A 337 12.06 3.82 -18.45
CA VAL A 337 11.50 4.74 -17.44
C VAL A 337 12.40 5.94 -17.21
N VAL A 338 13.72 5.75 -17.15
CA VAL A 338 14.68 6.86 -17.08
C VAL A 338 14.56 7.73 -18.34
N THR A 339 14.51 7.12 -19.53
CA THR A 339 14.29 7.87 -20.78
C THR A 339 13.01 8.71 -20.73
N TYR A 340 11.91 8.12 -20.28
CA TYR A 340 10.64 8.83 -20.13
C TYR A 340 10.73 9.98 -19.13
N GLU A 341 11.24 9.75 -17.92
CA GLU A 341 11.36 10.78 -16.88
C GLU A 341 12.24 11.96 -17.31
N ARG A 342 13.28 11.71 -18.11
CA ARG A 342 14.19 12.75 -18.63
C ARG A 342 13.61 13.55 -19.80
N ASN A 343 12.52 13.10 -20.42
CA ASN A 343 11.94 13.74 -21.61
C ASN A 343 10.47 14.15 -21.43
N ALA A 344 9.77 13.59 -20.43
CA ALA A 344 8.41 13.94 -20.10
C ALA A 344 8.31 15.30 -19.40
N TRP A 345 7.10 15.84 -19.38
CA TRP A 345 6.71 17.04 -18.63
C TRP A 345 7.53 18.31 -18.92
N GLY A 346 8.18 18.37 -20.08
CA GLY A 346 9.00 19.50 -20.49
C GLY A 346 10.48 19.40 -20.09
N ASN A 347 10.93 18.27 -19.53
CA ASN A 347 12.35 18.03 -19.24
C ASN A 347 13.19 18.01 -20.52
N ASN A 348 12.67 17.44 -21.62
CA ASN A 348 13.17 17.55 -23.00
C ASN A 348 14.70 17.43 -23.15
N THR A 349 15.35 16.56 -22.38
CA THR A 349 16.82 16.41 -22.42
C THR A 349 17.32 15.86 -23.76
N GLY A 350 16.46 15.12 -24.48
CA GLY A 350 16.81 14.39 -25.70
C GLY A 350 17.56 13.08 -25.45
N ASP A 351 17.78 12.72 -24.19
CA ASP A 351 18.54 11.53 -23.80
C ASP A 351 17.71 10.27 -23.99
N ALA A 352 18.30 9.25 -24.60
CA ALA A 352 17.72 7.91 -24.75
C ALA A 352 18.65 6.89 -24.07
N VAL A 353 18.20 6.31 -22.97
CA VAL A 353 18.93 5.28 -22.22
C VAL A 353 18.59 3.91 -22.81
N GLN A 354 19.61 3.08 -22.99
CA GLN A 354 19.48 1.70 -23.47
C GLN A 354 19.72 0.70 -22.34
N ALA A 355 19.23 -0.53 -22.50
CA ALA A 355 19.45 -1.60 -21.51
C ALA A 355 20.95 -1.86 -21.25
N ALA A 356 21.79 -1.73 -22.29
CA ALA A 356 23.24 -1.84 -22.17
C ALA A 356 23.85 -0.77 -21.26
N ASP A 357 23.32 0.45 -21.27
CA ASP A 357 23.79 1.55 -20.42
C ASP A 357 23.49 1.21 -18.96
N VAL A 358 22.26 0.78 -18.66
CA VAL A 358 21.87 0.36 -17.30
C VAL A 358 22.76 -0.76 -16.78
N LYS A 359 23.04 -1.78 -17.62
CA LYS A 359 23.95 -2.86 -17.25
C LYS A 359 25.39 -2.39 -17.00
N SER A 360 25.89 -1.44 -17.79
CA SER A 360 27.24 -0.91 -17.59
C SER A 360 27.38 -0.24 -16.22
N PHE A 361 26.37 0.53 -15.81
CA PHE A 361 26.34 1.16 -14.48
C PHE A 361 26.15 0.15 -13.35
N ALA A 362 25.32 -0.88 -13.53
CA ALA A 362 25.13 -1.93 -12.53
C ALA A 362 26.45 -2.67 -12.20
N ASN A 363 27.37 -2.79 -13.16
CA ASN A 363 28.67 -3.42 -12.94
C ASN A 363 29.71 -2.48 -12.31
N ASP A 364 29.64 -1.16 -12.55
CA ASP A 364 30.57 -0.18 -12.01
C ASP A 364 30.29 0.17 -10.53
N SER A 365 29.04 -0.02 -10.06
CA SER A 365 28.65 0.20 -8.65
C SER A 365 29.05 -0.95 -7.71
N GLY A 366 29.70 -2.00 -8.21
CA GLY A 366 30.04 -3.23 -7.46
C GLY A 366 31.28 -3.17 -6.56
N ASN A 367 31.69 -2.01 -6.01
CA ASN A 367 32.86 -1.91 -5.14
C ASN A 367 32.64 -0.99 -3.91
N ASP A 368 32.55 -1.63 -2.73
CA ASP A 368 32.77 -1.17 -1.35
C ASP A 368 32.42 0.28 -0.92
N THR A 369 31.47 0.43 0.01
CA THR A 369 31.76 0.74 1.44
C THR A 369 30.48 0.97 2.26
N GLU A 370 30.25 0.12 3.26
CA GLU A 370 29.37 0.39 4.39
C GLU A 370 29.96 1.52 5.26
N THR A 371 29.20 2.59 5.55
CA THR A 371 29.33 3.34 6.81
C THR A 371 28.02 4.12 7.11
N PRO A 372 27.49 4.12 8.34
CA PRO A 372 26.13 4.59 8.65
C PRO A 372 26.02 6.11 8.90
N VAL A 373 24.90 6.72 8.49
CA VAL A 373 24.61 8.17 8.65
C VAL A 373 23.53 8.43 9.71
N LYS A 374 23.78 9.43 10.56
CA LYS A 374 22.87 9.96 11.60
C LYS A 374 21.77 10.88 11.03
N VAL A 375 20.60 10.81 11.66
CA VAL A 375 19.36 11.56 11.34
C VAL A 375 19.40 13.00 11.89
N ALA A 376 18.81 13.96 11.16
CA ALA A 376 18.49 15.31 11.63
C ALA A 376 17.02 15.68 11.33
N GLU A 377 16.38 16.41 12.26
CA GLU A 377 14.96 16.84 12.29
C GLU A 377 14.60 18.01 11.34
N VAL A 378 13.32 18.13 10.99
CA VAL A 378 12.73 19.17 10.11
C VAL A 378 11.59 19.93 10.83
N VAL A 379 11.50 21.25 10.61
CA VAL A 379 10.46 22.18 11.11
C VAL A 379 9.65 22.75 9.92
N VAL A 380 8.35 23.05 10.11
CA VAL A 380 7.36 23.47 9.08
C VAL A 380 6.99 24.97 9.20
N GLU A 381 6.74 25.66 8.08
CA GLU A 381 6.30 27.08 7.99
C GLU A 381 5.02 27.24 7.11
N GLU A 382 4.16 28.22 7.39
CA GLU A 382 2.81 28.48 6.79
C GLU A 382 2.84 29.43 5.56
N ALA A 383 1.88 29.31 4.62
CA ALA A 383 1.85 30.01 3.32
C ALA A 383 1.11 31.39 3.33
N PRO A 384 1.48 32.36 2.46
CA PRO A 384 0.91 33.73 2.43
C PRO A 384 -0.44 33.88 1.69
N ALA A 385 -1.14 35.01 1.92
CA ALA A 385 -2.47 35.35 1.37
C ALA A 385 -2.48 35.82 -0.11
N GLU A 386 -3.59 35.57 -0.83
CA GLU A 386 -3.78 35.77 -2.28
C GLU A 386 -4.05 37.25 -2.71
N ASP A 387 -3.42 37.72 -3.79
CA ASP A 387 -3.66 39.03 -4.44
C ASP A 387 -4.62 38.91 -5.62
N LEU A 388 -5.86 39.39 -5.44
CA LEU A 388 -6.93 39.32 -6.44
C LEU A 388 -6.87 40.45 -7.49
N THR A 389 -5.98 41.43 -7.34
CA THR A 389 -5.84 42.57 -8.25
C THR A 389 -4.82 42.33 -9.37
N ARG A 390 -4.02 41.28 -9.22
CA ARG A 390 -3.06 40.86 -10.24
C ARG A 390 -3.80 40.34 -11.49
N VAL A 391 -3.36 40.84 -12.64
CA VAL A 391 -3.77 40.34 -13.95
C VAL A 391 -2.74 39.33 -14.40
N TYR A 392 -3.19 38.11 -14.71
CA TYR A 392 -2.37 37.01 -15.19
C TYR A 392 -2.43 36.90 -16.71
N SER A 393 -1.30 36.52 -17.33
CA SER A 393 -1.27 36.20 -18.75
C SER A 393 -1.98 34.87 -19.05
N GLU A 394 -2.29 34.62 -20.33
CA GLU A 394 -2.84 33.35 -20.79
C GLU A 394 -1.92 32.19 -20.43
N ASP A 395 -0.62 32.30 -20.72
CA ASP A 395 0.37 31.25 -20.40
C ASP A 395 0.42 30.95 -18.90
N GLU A 396 0.35 31.98 -18.04
CA GLU A 396 0.33 31.81 -16.58
C GLU A 396 -0.94 31.06 -16.13
N LEU A 397 -2.11 31.45 -16.65
CA LEU A 397 -3.38 30.81 -16.30
C LEU A 397 -3.51 29.40 -16.86
N MET A 398 -2.98 29.13 -18.05
CA MET A 398 -2.99 27.80 -18.66
C MET A 398 -2.12 26.83 -17.86
N VAL A 399 -0.93 27.25 -17.43
CA VAL A 399 -0.03 26.40 -16.61
C VAL A 399 -0.62 26.14 -15.22
N MET A 400 -1.09 27.19 -14.53
CA MET A 400 -1.73 27.00 -13.21
C MET A 400 -3.02 26.20 -13.33
N GLY A 401 -3.79 26.44 -14.40
CA GLY A 401 -5.07 25.80 -14.64
C GLY A 401 -4.92 24.32 -14.92
N GLU A 402 -3.90 23.91 -15.65
CA GLU A 402 -3.56 22.50 -15.86
C GLU A 402 -3.23 21.81 -14.53
N GLN A 403 -2.45 22.46 -13.65
CA GLN A 403 -2.11 21.90 -12.34
C GLN A 403 -3.34 21.71 -11.46
N VAL A 404 -4.21 22.72 -11.41
CA VAL A 404 -5.47 22.65 -10.66
C VAL A 404 -6.41 21.61 -11.29
N TYR A 405 -6.49 21.54 -12.62
CA TYR A 405 -7.28 20.55 -13.34
C TYR A 405 -6.84 19.13 -13.01
N MET A 406 -5.54 18.86 -13.08
CA MET A 406 -4.98 17.54 -12.78
C MET A 406 -5.18 17.14 -11.33
N LYS A 407 -5.15 18.12 -10.41
CA LYS A 407 -5.37 17.92 -8.97
C LYS A 407 -6.85 17.68 -8.61
N ALA A 408 -7.77 18.45 -9.20
CA ALA A 408 -9.15 18.56 -8.73
C ALA A 408 -10.22 18.04 -9.71
N CYS A 409 -9.96 18.10 -11.02
CA CYS A 409 -10.98 17.86 -12.05
C CYS A 409 -10.72 16.58 -12.87
N ALA A 410 -9.46 16.21 -13.11
CA ALA A 410 -9.07 15.13 -14.03
C ALA A 410 -9.53 13.74 -13.58
N ALA A 411 -9.73 13.52 -12.27
CA ALA A 411 -10.28 12.27 -11.75
C ALA A 411 -11.69 11.98 -12.30
N CYS A 412 -12.48 13.02 -12.55
CA CYS A 412 -13.84 12.92 -13.08
C CYS A 412 -13.87 13.13 -14.59
N HIS A 413 -13.14 14.13 -15.09
CA HIS A 413 -13.20 14.55 -16.48
C HIS A 413 -12.14 13.91 -17.39
N GLN A 414 -11.30 13.03 -16.83
CA GLN A 414 -10.13 12.41 -17.47
C GLN A 414 -9.09 13.43 -17.94
N VAL A 415 -7.83 13.02 -18.03
CA VAL A 415 -6.74 13.90 -18.52
C VAL A 415 -7.04 14.42 -19.95
N SER A 416 -7.77 13.64 -20.74
CA SER A 416 -8.17 13.98 -22.11
C SER A 416 -9.38 14.94 -22.20
N GLY A 417 -10.00 15.31 -21.07
CA GLY A 417 -11.24 16.07 -21.03
C GLY A 417 -12.47 15.32 -21.56
N ALA A 418 -12.33 14.03 -21.90
CA ALA A 418 -13.41 13.21 -22.48
C ALA A 418 -14.49 12.80 -21.46
N GLY A 419 -14.20 12.91 -20.18
CA GLY A 419 -15.07 12.48 -19.10
C GLY A 419 -15.32 10.98 -19.07
N LEU A 420 -16.23 10.58 -18.20
CA LEU A 420 -16.74 9.22 -18.03
C LEU A 420 -18.27 9.25 -18.13
N PRO A 421 -18.85 9.33 -19.34
CA PRO A 421 -20.30 9.39 -19.52
C PRO A 421 -21.01 8.14 -18.99
N PRO A 422 -22.23 8.26 -18.44
CA PRO A 422 -23.02 9.49 -18.35
C PRO A 422 -22.74 10.32 -17.08
N ALA A 423 -21.96 9.80 -16.12
CA ALA A 423 -21.79 10.38 -14.80
C ALA A 423 -20.93 11.65 -14.80
N PHE A 424 -19.86 11.65 -15.60
CA PHE A 424 -18.96 12.79 -15.73
C PHE A 424 -18.89 13.15 -17.22
N PRO A 425 -19.63 14.17 -17.67
CA PRO A 425 -19.65 14.52 -19.08
C PRO A 425 -18.27 15.00 -19.52
N ALA A 426 -18.01 14.89 -20.83
CA ALA A 426 -16.83 15.51 -21.43
C ALA A 426 -16.83 17.02 -21.13
N LEU A 427 -15.65 17.56 -20.88
CA LEU A 427 -15.38 19.00 -20.92
C LEU A 427 -14.93 19.42 -22.32
N LYS A 428 -14.25 18.52 -23.03
CA LYS A 428 -13.97 18.65 -24.45
C LYS A 428 -15.27 18.76 -25.24
N ASP A 429 -15.37 19.80 -26.08
CA ASP A 429 -16.52 20.14 -26.92
C ASP A 429 -17.84 20.31 -26.14
N SER A 430 -17.75 20.60 -24.85
CA SER A 430 -18.91 20.61 -23.95
C SER A 430 -19.66 21.93 -23.99
N VAL A 431 -20.96 21.88 -23.74
CA VAL A 431 -21.81 23.08 -23.63
C VAL A 431 -21.41 24.01 -22.49
N ILE A 432 -20.69 23.51 -21.48
CA ILE A 432 -20.20 24.30 -20.36
C ILE A 432 -18.89 25.01 -20.75
N ALA A 433 -17.92 24.27 -21.28
CA ALA A 433 -16.63 24.84 -21.69
C ALA A 433 -16.76 25.80 -22.88
N LEU A 434 -17.69 25.55 -23.81
CA LEU A 434 -17.92 26.43 -24.98
C LEU A 434 -19.03 27.48 -24.74
N GLY A 435 -19.71 27.42 -23.61
CA GLY A 435 -20.86 28.27 -23.28
C GLY A 435 -20.48 29.53 -22.50
N ASP A 436 -21.45 30.08 -21.76
CA ASP A 436 -21.27 31.28 -20.93
C ASP A 436 -20.24 31.05 -19.81
N ILE A 437 -19.20 31.90 -19.75
CA ILE A 437 -18.13 31.85 -18.75
C ILE A 437 -18.70 31.91 -17.33
N ALA A 438 -19.73 32.73 -17.08
CA ALA A 438 -20.31 32.87 -15.75
C ALA A 438 -20.95 31.56 -15.27
N VAL A 439 -21.52 30.77 -16.18
CA VAL A 439 -22.10 29.45 -15.88
C VAL A 439 -20.99 28.45 -15.58
N HIS A 440 -19.85 28.54 -16.28
CA HIS A 440 -18.70 27.68 -16.03
C HIS A 440 -18.05 27.98 -14.67
N ILE A 441 -17.85 29.26 -14.35
CA ILE A 441 -17.35 29.68 -13.04
C ILE A 441 -18.30 29.23 -11.92
N ASP A 442 -19.62 29.43 -12.08
CA ASP A 442 -20.64 28.96 -11.13
C ASP A 442 -20.60 27.44 -10.94
N MET A 443 -20.43 26.68 -12.03
CA MET A 443 -20.31 25.22 -11.97
C MET A 443 -19.11 24.76 -11.14
N VAL A 444 -17.97 25.45 -11.23
CA VAL A 444 -16.76 25.12 -10.44
C VAL A 444 -16.93 25.56 -8.99
N ILE A 445 -17.47 26.75 -8.74
CA ILE A 445 -17.66 27.25 -7.36
C ILE A 445 -18.70 26.41 -6.62
N ASN A 446 -19.88 26.22 -7.23
CA ASN A 446 -21.09 25.74 -6.56
C ASN A 446 -21.48 24.31 -6.94
N GLY A 447 -20.78 23.69 -7.89
CA GLY A 447 -21.14 22.36 -8.40
C GLY A 447 -22.39 22.38 -9.28
N SER A 448 -22.83 21.20 -9.72
CA SER A 448 -24.03 21.09 -10.57
C SER A 448 -25.29 20.79 -9.78
N LYS A 449 -26.31 21.63 -9.94
CA LYS A 449 -27.67 21.37 -9.41
C LYS A 449 -28.38 20.21 -10.12
N LYS A 450 -27.93 19.85 -11.33
CA LYS A 450 -28.55 18.79 -12.16
C LYS A 450 -27.80 17.47 -12.08
N ASN A 451 -26.48 17.52 -11.86
CA ASN A 451 -25.64 16.35 -11.71
C ASN A 451 -24.89 16.42 -10.35
N PRO A 452 -25.40 15.80 -9.29
CA PRO A 452 -24.81 15.91 -7.96
C PRO A 452 -23.38 15.34 -7.86
N ALA A 453 -22.89 14.64 -8.90
CA ALA A 453 -21.51 14.18 -8.99
C ALA A 453 -20.50 15.32 -9.28
N MET A 454 -20.94 16.45 -9.83
CA MET A 454 -20.11 17.65 -9.95
C MET A 454 -20.18 18.46 -8.64
N ALA A 455 -19.17 18.27 -7.79
CA ALA A 455 -19.06 18.91 -6.49
C ALA A 455 -18.70 20.41 -6.58
N ALA A 456 -18.98 21.14 -5.50
CA ALA A 456 -18.57 22.52 -5.32
C ALA A 456 -17.09 22.61 -4.90
N PHE A 457 -16.29 23.38 -5.63
CA PHE A 457 -14.87 23.59 -5.34
C PHE A 457 -14.57 24.97 -4.75
N GLY A 458 -15.57 25.84 -4.55
CA GLY A 458 -15.38 27.20 -4.04
C GLY A 458 -14.74 27.30 -2.64
N SER A 459 -14.83 26.25 -1.82
CA SER A 459 -14.14 26.16 -0.52
C SER A 459 -12.80 25.42 -0.56
N GLN A 460 -12.47 24.80 -1.69
CA GLN A 460 -11.31 23.93 -1.87
C GLN A 460 -10.21 24.56 -2.73
N LEU A 461 -10.60 25.48 -3.61
CA LEU A 461 -9.71 26.18 -4.53
C LEU A 461 -9.72 27.67 -4.22
N THR A 462 -8.57 28.32 -4.36
CA THR A 462 -8.48 29.78 -4.29
C THR A 462 -9.13 30.42 -5.51
N LYS A 463 -9.35 31.74 -5.48
CA LYS A 463 -9.99 32.43 -6.60
C LYS A 463 -9.09 32.45 -7.84
N THR A 464 -7.77 32.50 -7.66
CA THR A 464 -6.80 32.34 -8.74
C THR A 464 -6.78 30.92 -9.27
N GLU A 465 -6.85 29.89 -8.41
CA GLU A 465 -6.93 28.50 -8.87
C GLU A 465 -8.20 28.25 -9.69
N ILE A 466 -9.35 28.80 -9.29
CA ILE A 466 -10.62 28.70 -10.04
C ILE A 466 -10.52 29.47 -11.37
N ALA A 467 -9.93 30.66 -11.36
CA ALA A 467 -9.72 31.45 -12.57
C ALA A 467 -8.83 30.70 -13.58
N ALA A 468 -7.76 30.09 -13.08
CA ALA A 468 -6.82 29.32 -13.88
C ALA A 468 -7.46 28.05 -14.44
N VAL A 469 -8.15 27.24 -13.62
CA VAL A 469 -8.74 25.97 -14.09
C VAL A 469 -9.86 26.19 -15.11
N VAL A 470 -10.70 27.22 -14.93
CA VAL A 470 -11.73 27.56 -15.92
C VAL A 470 -11.08 28.04 -17.22
N THR A 471 -10.01 28.84 -17.14
CA THR A 471 -9.25 29.26 -18.33
C THR A 471 -8.66 28.05 -19.07
N TYR A 472 -8.08 27.09 -18.34
CA TYR A 472 -7.51 25.87 -18.91
C TYR A 472 -8.58 25.00 -19.58
N GLU A 473 -9.69 24.70 -18.89
CA GLU A 473 -10.75 23.83 -19.42
C GLU A 473 -11.40 24.39 -20.70
N ARG A 474 -11.44 25.72 -20.85
CA ARG A 474 -12.00 26.40 -22.04
C ARG A 474 -11.05 26.46 -23.22
N ASN A 475 -9.75 26.27 -23.00
CA ASN A 475 -8.74 26.36 -24.06
C ASN A 475 -8.01 25.02 -24.32
N ALA A 476 -8.18 24.02 -23.44
CA ALA A 476 -7.62 22.68 -23.61
C ALA A 476 -8.42 21.80 -24.58
N TRP A 477 -7.79 20.71 -25.02
CA TRP A 477 -8.37 19.62 -25.84
C TRP A 477 -9.02 20.02 -27.17
N GLY A 478 -8.75 21.23 -27.65
CA GLY A 478 -9.31 21.76 -28.90
C GLY A 478 -10.49 22.72 -28.70
N ASN A 479 -10.90 23.02 -27.46
CA ASN A 479 -11.98 23.95 -27.16
C ASN A 479 -11.68 25.39 -27.64
N ASN A 480 -10.43 25.85 -27.48
CA ASN A 480 -9.87 27.07 -28.06
C ASN A 480 -10.79 28.31 -28.05
N THR A 481 -11.49 28.58 -26.94
CA THR A 481 -12.44 29.70 -26.90
C THR A 481 -11.74 31.07 -26.87
N GLY A 482 -10.48 31.12 -26.43
CA GLY A 482 -9.70 32.34 -26.23
C GLY A 482 -10.09 33.13 -24.98
N ASP A 483 -10.95 32.55 -24.13
CA ASP A 483 -11.42 33.23 -22.92
C ASP A 483 -10.39 33.13 -21.80
N LEU A 484 -10.15 34.27 -21.14
CA LEU A 484 -9.24 34.38 -20.00
C LEU A 484 -10.02 34.81 -18.75
N VAL A 485 -10.11 33.93 -17.76
CA VAL A 485 -10.76 34.23 -16.48
C VAL A 485 -9.71 34.75 -15.50
N GLN A 486 -9.99 35.90 -14.89
CA GLN A 486 -9.12 36.53 -13.88
C GLN A 486 -9.69 36.33 -12.47
N PRO A 487 -8.87 36.33 -11.41
CA PRO A 487 -9.34 36.10 -10.03
C PRO A 487 -10.41 37.10 -9.58
N ALA A 488 -10.33 38.36 -10.03
CA ALA A 488 -11.35 39.37 -9.77
C ALA A 488 -12.73 39.03 -10.36
N ALA A 489 -12.78 38.31 -11.50
CA ALA A 489 -14.02 37.85 -12.09
C ALA A 489 -14.66 36.70 -11.29
N VAL A 490 -13.83 35.82 -10.73
CA VAL A 490 -14.27 34.75 -9.81
C VAL A 490 -14.77 35.33 -8.49
N ASP A 491 -14.10 36.35 -7.96
CA ASP A 491 -14.52 37.08 -6.76
C ASP A 491 -15.91 37.71 -6.94
N ALA A 492 -16.11 38.42 -8.05
CA ALA A 492 -17.39 39.03 -8.38
C ALA A 492 -18.52 38.01 -8.61
N ALA A 493 -18.17 36.79 -9.06
CA ALA A 493 -19.12 35.70 -9.25
C ALA A 493 -19.46 34.98 -7.92
N SER A 494 -18.52 34.90 -6.98
CA SER A 494 -18.69 34.28 -5.67
C SER A 494 -19.50 35.14 -4.67
N ALA A 495 -19.64 36.44 -4.95
CA ALA A 495 -20.36 37.40 -4.11
C ALA A 495 -21.89 37.47 -4.40
N LYS A 496 -22.39 36.69 -5.36
CA LYS A 496 -23.82 36.57 -5.72
C LYS A 496 -24.40 35.28 -5.19
#